data_AF-A0A920GER5-F1
#
_entry.id   AF-A0A920GER5-F1
#
_cell.length_a   1.000
_cell.length_b   1.000
_cell.length_c   1.000
_cell.angle_alpha   90.00
_cell.angle_beta   90.00
_cell.angle_gamma   90.00
#
_symmetry.space_group_name_H-M   'P 1'
#
loop_
_entity.id
_entity.type
_entity.pdbx_description
1 polymer ?
#
loop_
_entity_poly.entity_id
_entity_poly.type
_entity_poly.pdbx_seq_one_letter_code
_entity_poly.pdbx_strand_id
1 'polypeptide(L)'
;MLSARLTMETGQTSTAAISSLKPPIHFKVKPVVTAQLSKWTSDQLTEMIARLIATEIQMKTRGTVNPSTLTGQTLLGIVLRSRNLNR
;
A
#
# COMPACT_ATOMS: atom_id res chain seq x y z
N MET A 1 -0.52 -2.54 -6.48
CA MET A 1 -1.54 -1.51 -6.22
C MET A 1 -1.20 -0.19 -6.90
N LEU A 2 0.02 0.36 -6.73
CA LEU A 2 0.42 1.63 -7.37
C LEU A 2 0.19 1.64 -8.89
N SER A 3 0.64 0.60 -9.61
CA SER A 3 0.43 0.47 -11.06
C SER A 3 -1.04 0.48 -11.47
N ALA A 4 -1.92 -0.11 -10.64
CA ALA A 4 -3.36 -0.11 -10.89
C ALA A 4 -4.03 1.23 -10.55
N ARG A 5 -3.50 1.97 -9.56
CA ARG A 5 -3.99 3.33 -9.29
C ARG A 5 -3.61 4.29 -10.41
N LEU A 6 -2.39 4.17 -10.94
CA LEU A 6 -1.93 4.90 -12.11
C LEU A 6 -2.82 4.63 -13.33
N THR A 7 -3.18 3.37 -13.61
CA THR A 7 -4.09 3.09 -14.72
C THR A 7 -5.50 3.64 -14.50
N MET A 8 -5.98 3.69 -13.24
CA MET A 8 -7.22 4.38 -12.90
C MET A 8 -7.13 5.91 -13.09
N GLU A 9 -5.98 6.53 -12.80
CA GLU A 9 -5.75 7.97 -13.05
C GLU A 9 -5.70 8.29 -14.55
N THR A 10 -5.23 7.35 -15.38
CA THR A 10 -5.31 7.47 -16.85
C THR A 10 -6.71 7.23 -17.43
N GLY A 11 -7.73 7.04 -16.60
CA GLY A 11 -9.14 6.94 -17.02
C GLY A 11 -9.71 5.53 -17.14
N GLN A 12 -8.99 4.48 -16.72
CA GLN A 12 -9.53 3.12 -16.69
C GLN A 12 -10.43 2.88 -15.47
N THR A 13 -11.45 2.04 -15.64
CA THR A 13 -12.33 1.62 -14.53
C THR A 13 -11.56 0.77 -13.52
N SER A 14 -11.97 0.85 -12.24
CA SER A 14 -11.32 0.12 -11.14
C SER A 14 -11.24 -1.40 -11.38
N THR A 15 -12.25 -1.98 -12.03
CA THR A 15 -12.31 -3.41 -12.38
C THR A 15 -11.26 -3.80 -13.44
N ALA A 16 -11.03 -2.95 -14.43
CA ALA A 16 -10.03 -3.16 -15.47
C ALA A 16 -8.61 -3.03 -14.92
N ALA A 17 -8.39 -2.02 -14.07
CA ALA A 17 -7.13 -1.80 -13.38
C ALA A 17 -6.73 -2.98 -12.47
N ILE A 18 -7.69 -3.58 -11.76
CA ILE A 18 -7.47 -4.75 -10.89
C ILE A 18 -7.18 -6.01 -11.69
N SER A 19 -7.82 -6.18 -12.84
CA SER A 19 -7.59 -7.31 -13.74
C SER A 19 -6.25 -7.22 -14.47
N SER A 20 -5.72 -6.00 -14.63
CA SER A 20 -4.41 -5.73 -15.22
C SER A 20 -3.23 -5.98 -14.25
N LEU A 21 -3.49 -6.14 -12.95
CA LEU A 21 -2.44 -6.49 -11.98
C LEU A 21 -1.85 -7.88 -12.27
N LYS A 22 -0.52 -7.93 -12.39
CA LYS A 22 0.26 -9.16 -12.36
C LYS A 22 1.06 -9.22 -11.05
N PRO A 23 0.99 -10.31 -10.28
CA PRO A 23 0.17 -11.53 -10.46
C PRO A 23 -1.33 -11.29 -10.21
N PRO A 24 -2.22 -12.15 -10.77
CA PRO A 24 -3.66 -12.00 -10.64
C PRO A 24 -4.09 -12.09 -9.17
N ILE A 25 -4.92 -11.13 -8.75
CA ILE A 25 -5.43 -11.07 -7.39
C ILE A 25 -6.48 -12.17 -7.19
N HIS A 26 -6.32 -12.94 -6.13
CA HIS A 26 -7.28 -13.97 -5.73
C HIS A 26 -8.68 -13.36 -5.54
N PHE A 27 -9.72 -14.02 -6.07
CA PHE A 27 -11.09 -13.49 -6.14
C PHE A 27 -11.64 -12.97 -4.80
N LYS A 28 -11.28 -13.64 -3.70
CA LYS A 28 -11.69 -13.26 -2.33
C LYS A 28 -11.12 -11.91 -1.87
N VAL A 29 -9.95 -11.53 -2.40
CA VAL A 29 -9.23 -10.29 -2.02
C VAL A 29 -9.59 -9.15 -2.98
N LYS A 30 -10.11 -9.44 -4.18
CA LYS A 30 -10.55 -8.44 -5.15
C LYS A 30 -11.44 -7.34 -4.54
N PRO A 31 -12.56 -7.63 -3.84
CA PRO A 31 -13.43 -6.58 -3.32
C PRO A 31 -12.73 -5.67 -2.30
N VAL A 32 -11.86 -6.24 -1.46
CA VAL A 32 -11.07 -5.49 -0.48
C VAL A 32 -10.06 -4.59 -1.19
N VAL A 33 -9.37 -5.11 -2.22
CA VAL A 33 -8.41 -4.32 -3.01
C VAL A 33 -9.11 -3.20 -3.78
N THR A 34 -10.28 -3.44 -4.36
CA THR A 34 -11.06 -2.40 -5.03
C THR A 34 -11.45 -1.28 -4.07
N ALA A 35 -11.96 -1.63 -2.88
CA ALA A 35 -12.38 -0.66 -1.88
C ALA A 35 -11.21 0.16 -1.31
N GLN A 36 -10.00 -0.40 -1.29
CA GLN A 36 -8.78 0.34 -0.92
C GLN A 36 -8.31 1.20 -2.10
N LEU A 37 -8.28 0.69 -3.34
CA LEU A 37 -7.88 1.47 -4.51
C LEU A 37 -8.70 2.74 -4.73
N SER A 38 -9.98 2.76 -4.34
CA SER A 38 -10.82 3.96 -4.42
C SER A 38 -10.47 5.05 -3.40
N LYS A 39 -9.74 4.71 -2.33
CA LYS A 39 -9.48 5.62 -1.18
C LYS A 39 -8.07 6.16 -1.14
N TRP A 40 -7.13 5.45 -1.77
CA TRP A 40 -5.74 5.84 -1.82
C TRP A 40 -5.42 6.60 -3.11
N THR A 41 -4.66 7.69 -3.00
CA THR A 41 -4.06 8.37 -4.16
C THR A 41 -2.74 7.72 -4.56
N SER A 42 -2.29 7.95 -5.79
CA SER A 42 -0.99 7.49 -6.27
C SER A 42 0.17 8.01 -5.40
N ASP A 43 0.11 9.29 -4.99
CA ASP A 43 1.10 9.91 -4.10
C ASP A 43 1.18 9.21 -2.73
N GLN A 44 0.02 8.93 -2.11
CA GLN A 44 -0.02 8.26 -0.81
C GLN A 44 0.50 6.82 -0.88
N LEU A 45 0.20 6.11 -1.98
CA LEU A 45 0.75 4.77 -2.21
C LEU A 45 2.28 4.82 -2.37
N THR A 46 2.78 5.83 -3.10
CA THR A 46 4.22 6.03 -3.31
C THR A 46 4.93 6.36 -1.99
N GLU A 47 4.37 7.26 -1.19
CA GLU A 47 4.87 7.60 0.14
C GLU A 47 4.93 6.36 1.06
N MET A 48 3.88 5.55 1.07
CA MET A 48 3.85 4.32 1.89
C MET A 48 4.87 3.29 1.45
N ILE A 49 5.04 3.10 0.14
CA ILE A 49 6.07 2.20 -0.39
C ILE A 49 7.46 2.71 0.01
N ALA A 50 7.73 4.00 -0.13
CA ALA A 50 9.00 4.59 0.29
C ALA A 50 9.26 4.40 1.79
N ARG A 51 8.25 4.58 2.64
CA ARG A 51 8.34 4.36 4.09
C ARG A 51 8.61 2.89 4.43
N LEU A 52 7.97 1.95 3.74
CA LEU A 52 8.22 0.51 3.92
C LEU A 52 9.66 0.15 3.54
N ILE A 53 10.15 0.64 2.40
CA ILE A 53 11.54 0.41 1.96
C ILE A 53 12.53 1.02 2.95
N ALA A 54 12.31 2.26 3.40
CA ALA A 54 13.17 2.91 4.39
C ALA A 54 13.20 2.13 5.72
N THR A 55 12.05 1.59 6.14
CA THR A 55 11.95 0.73 7.32
C THR A 55 12.75 -0.56 7.13
N GLU A 56 12.63 -1.20 5.96
CA GLU A 56 13.38 -2.42 5.65
C GLU A 56 14.89 -2.20 5.66
N ILE A 57 15.35 -1.07 5.11
CA ILE A 57 16.76 -0.66 5.16
C ILE A 57 17.19 -0.51 6.62
N GLN A 58 16.42 0.21 7.43
CA GLN A 58 16.71 0.39 8.86
C GLN A 58 16.74 -0.93 9.64
N MET A 59 15.88 -1.89 9.30
CA MET A 59 15.90 -3.22 9.91
C MET A 59 17.17 -4.01 9.57
N LYS A 60 17.70 -3.82 8.35
CA LYS A 60 18.91 -4.51 7.86
C LYS A 60 20.20 -3.79 8.29
N THR A 61 20.15 -2.49 8.54
CA THR A 61 21.28 -1.71 9.05
C THR A 61 21.50 -2.05 10.53
N ARG A 62 22.62 -2.72 10.82
CA ARG A 62 23.02 -3.14 12.17
C ARG A 62 23.29 -1.90 13.03
N GLY A 63 22.52 -1.67 14.11
CA GLY A 63 23.01 -0.81 15.19
C GLY A 63 22.06 -0.02 16.11
N THR A 64 20.75 0.10 15.89
CA THR A 64 19.99 1.11 16.69
C THR A 64 18.61 0.73 17.22
N VAL A 65 17.84 -0.18 16.60
CA VAL A 65 16.45 -0.45 17.03
C VAL A 65 16.08 -1.92 16.88
N ASN A 66 15.31 -2.46 17.82
CA ASN A 66 14.74 -3.80 17.71
C ASN A 66 13.84 -3.89 16.46
N PRO A 67 14.11 -4.83 15.53
CA PRO A 67 13.36 -4.93 14.27
C PRO A 67 11.87 -5.15 14.48
N SER A 68 11.45 -5.87 15.53
CA SER A 68 10.05 -6.08 15.86
C SER A 68 9.34 -4.79 16.26
N THR A 69 10.00 -3.93 17.03
CA THR A 69 9.46 -2.62 17.43
C THR A 69 9.30 -1.71 16.22
N LEU A 70 10.32 -1.68 15.36
CA LEU A 70 10.32 -0.86 14.15
C LEU A 70 9.22 -1.30 13.16
N THR A 71 9.06 -2.61 12.94
CA THR A 71 7.95 -3.15 12.14
C THR A 71 6.60 -2.80 12.75
N GLY A 72 6.44 -2.94 14.07
CA GLY A 72 5.20 -2.61 14.78
C GLY A 72 4.79 -1.15 14.60
N GLN A 73 5.74 -0.21 14.78
CA GLN A 73 5.49 1.22 14.57
C GLN A 73 5.12 1.55 13.13
N THR A 74 5.81 0.95 12.15
CA THR A 74 5.52 1.18 10.72
C THR A 74 4.13 0.65 10.36
N LEU A 75 3.76 -0.55 10.80
CA LEU A 75 2.42 -1.11 10.55
C LEU A 75 1.32 -0.30 11.22
N LEU A 76 1.50 0.12 12.48
CA LEU A 76 0.56 1.01 13.17
C LEU A 76 0.37 2.33 12.43
N GLY A 77 1.46 2.94 11.95
CA GLY A 77 1.41 4.16 11.16
C GLY A 77 0.60 4.00 9.87
N ILE A 78 0.76 2.87 9.17
CA ILE A 78 0.00 2.55 7.96
C ILE A 78 -1.50 2.40 8.27
N VAL A 79 -1.84 1.67 9.34
CA VAL A 79 -3.24 1.45 9.75
C VAL A 79 -3.92 2.75 10.17
N LEU A 80 -3.24 3.60 10.95
CA LEU A 80 -3.78 4.90 11.37
C LEU A 80 -4.06 5.81 10.18
N ARG A 81 -3.16 5.83 9.18
CA ARG A 81 -3.34 6.62 7.95
C ARG A 81 -4.46 6.05 7.08
N SER A 82 -4.55 4.73 6.91
CA SER A 82 -5.67 4.08 6.21
C SER A 82 -7.02 4.37 6.87
N ARG A 83 -7.06 4.38 8.21
CA ARG A 83 -8.28 4.72 8.97
C ARG A 83 -8.67 6.18 8.82
N ASN A 84 -7.70 7.10 8.76
CA ASN A 84 -7.98 8.52 8.50
C ASN A 84 -8.63 8.73 7.12
N LEU A 85 -8.20 7.98 6.10
CA LEU A 85 -8.76 8.01 4.74
C LEU A 85 -10.13 7.30 4.63
N ASN A 86 -10.51 6.49 5.61
CA ASN A 86 -11.80 5.79 5.68
C ASN A 86 -12.89 6.59 6.42
N ARG A 87 -12.53 7.73 7.01
CA ARG A 87 -13.45 8.61 7.75
C ARG A 87 -14.07 9.65 6.82
#